data_AF-A0A928TQ10-F1
#
_entry.id   AF-A0A928TQ10-F1
#
_cell.length_a   1.000
_cell.length_b   1.000
_cell.length_c   1.000
_cell.angle_alpha   90.00
_cell.angle_beta   90.00
_cell.angle_gamma   90.00
#
_symmetry.space_group_name_H-M   'P 1'
#
loop_
_entity.id
_entity.type
_entity.pdbx_description
1 polymer ?
#
loop_
_entity_poly.entity_id
_entity_poly.type
_entity_poly.pdbx_seq_one_letter_code
_entity_poly.pdbx_strand_id
1 'polypeptide(L)'
;MTSFRLLSPHDFRRVPWRNGGGTTAEIVTWPADAGGDAFAGRVSIANLDRDSVFSAWPGIDRTFVLLDGDGVVLVHDGAEVTLTALHDPYRFSGDRPSSCRLVGGSARAFNLMVRRGEARGEVVVAGGASAIAGAWRSCVCYSVRGKSECLLAGRAPVPLAEGCAFVVDARDPEAALHVNPLERGAVAIVASLASAA
;
A
#
# COMPACT_ATOMS: atom_id res chain seq x y z
N MET A 1 -8.11 -11.31 20.69
CA MET A 1 -9.14 -10.70 19.84
C MET A 1 -8.48 -10.16 18.60
N THR A 2 -9.18 -10.16 17.46
CA THR A 2 -8.80 -9.36 16.27
C THR A 2 -8.76 -7.89 16.67
N SER A 3 -7.62 -7.24 16.48
CA SER A 3 -7.46 -5.81 16.75
C SER A 3 -7.59 -5.01 15.46
N PHE A 4 -8.01 -3.76 15.59
CA PHE A 4 -8.10 -2.85 14.47
C PHE A 4 -7.78 -1.41 14.90
N ARG A 5 -7.42 -0.58 13.93
CA ARG A 5 -7.15 0.85 14.10
C ARG A 5 -7.71 1.61 12.89
N LEU A 6 -8.32 2.75 13.15
CA LEU A 6 -8.63 3.74 12.13
C LEU A 6 -7.58 4.84 12.23
N LEU A 7 -6.92 5.10 11.11
CA LEU A 7 -5.85 6.08 10.99
C LEU A 7 -6.30 7.18 10.02
N SER A 8 -6.17 8.42 10.46
CA SER A 8 -6.27 9.60 9.61
C SER A 8 -4.91 9.90 8.95
N PRO A 9 -4.88 10.78 7.94
CA PRO A 9 -3.61 11.23 7.34
C PRO A 9 -2.61 11.86 8.33
N HIS A 10 -3.07 12.31 9.51
CA HIS A 10 -2.23 12.87 10.57
C HIS A 10 -1.50 11.80 11.38
N ASP A 11 -2.03 10.57 11.40
CA ASP A 11 -1.43 9.45 12.14
C ASP A 11 -0.27 8.79 11.36
N PHE A 12 -0.12 9.11 10.08
CA PHE A 12 0.94 8.55 9.24
C PHE A 12 2.29 9.14 9.57
N ARG A 13 3.29 8.29 9.79
CA ARG A 13 4.66 8.73 10.07
C ARG A 13 5.31 9.23 8.78
N ARG A 14 5.63 10.52 8.72
CA ARG A 14 6.21 11.17 7.54
C ARG A 14 7.72 11.29 7.64
N VAL A 15 8.42 10.81 6.61
CA VAL A 15 9.88 10.82 6.54
C VAL A 15 10.31 11.36 5.16
N PRO A 16 10.97 12.53 5.10
CA PRO A 16 11.60 13.00 3.89
C PRO A 16 12.71 12.04 3.43
N TRP A 17 12.85 11.84 2.13
CA TRP A 17 13.92 11.01 1.61
C TRP A 17 15.26 11.71 1.70
N ARG A 18 16.31 10.96 2.02
CA ARG A 18 17.69 11.49 2.15
C ARG A 18 18.19 12.18 0.88
N ASN A 19 17.73 11.72 -0.29
CA ASN A 19 18.09 12.31 -1.59
C ASN A 19 17.22 13.52 -1.97
N GLY A 20 16.27 13.93 -1.11
CA GLY A 20 15.36 15.04 -1.37
C GLY A 20 14.39 14.82 -2.53
N GLY A 21 14.24 13.59 -3.05
CA GLY A 21 13.37 13.28 -4.19
C GLY A 21 11.88 13.19 -3.84
N GLY A 22 11.54 13.20 -2.56
CA GLY A 22 10.16 13.04 -2.11
C GLY A 22 10.04 12.76 -0.62
N THR A 23 8.86 12.28 -0.24
CA THR A 23 8.52 11.91 1.14
C THR A 23 7.80 10.57 1.19
N THR A 24 8.00 9.82 2.27
CA THR A 24 7.18 8.65 2.61
C THR A 24 6.23 9.03 3.73
N ALA A 25 4.95 8.74 3.59
CA ALA A 25 3.98 8.66 4.68
C ALA A 25 3.69 7.19 4.99
N GLU A 26 4.30 6.66 6.04
CA GLU A 26 4.09 5.27 6.47
C GLU A 26 2.74 5.14 7.16
N ILE A 27 1.93 4.19 6.67
CA ILE A 27 0.60 3.89 7.22
C ILE A 27 0.73 2.83 8.32
N VAL A 28 1.43 1.73 8.03
CA VAL A 28 1.60 0.61 8.95
C VAL A 28 2.81 -0.25 8.56
N THR A 29 3.44 -0.82 9.59
CA THR A 29 4.50 -1.82 9.48
C THR A 29 4.10 -3.04 10.31
N TRP A 30 4.45 -4.23 9.86
CA TRP A 30 4.20 -5.49 10.54
C TRP A 30 5.49 -6.30 10.73
N PRO A 31 5.74 -6.82 11.95
CA PRO A 31 5.04 -6.48 13.19
C PRO A 31 5.21 -4.98 13.54
N ALA A 32 4.32 -4.45 14.39
CA ALA A 32 4.22 -3.00 14.64
C ALA A 32 5.48 -2.36 15.24
N ASP A 33 6.33 -3.16 15.88
CA ASP A 33 7.58 -2.80 16.53
C ASP A 33 8.83 -3.12 15.68
N ALA A 34 8.65 -3.60 14.45
CA ALA A 34 9.75 -3.86 13.54
C ALA A 34 10.53 -2.57 13.24
N GLY A 35 11.76 -2.50 13.76
CA GLY A 35 12.68 -1.40 13.50
C GLY A 35 13.40 -1.58 12.16
N GLY A 36 13.61 -0.47 11.44
CA GLY A 36 14.45 -0.43 10.25
C GLY A 36 13.92 -1.29 9.11
N ASP A 37 14.67 -2.33 8.77
CA ASP A 37 14.36 -3.29 7.70
C ASP A 37 13.78 -4.62 8.22
N ALA A 38 13.68 -4.84 9.53
CA ALA A 38 13.22 -6.10 10.12
C ALA A 38 11.70 -6.40 9.96
N PHE A 39 11.00 -5.69 9.07
CA PHE A 39 9.58 -5.88 8.85
C PHE A 39 9.30 -7.08 7.95
N ALA A 40 8.21 -7.78 8.24
CA ALA A 40 7.61 -8.78 7.35
C ALA A 40 6.79 -8.10 6.25
N GLY A 41 6.14 -6.97 6.57
CA GLY A 41 5.55 -6.10 5.56
C GLY A 41 5.39 -4.65 6.01
N ARG A 42 5.38 -3.74 5.05
CA ARG A 42 5.23 -2.30 5.27
C ARG A 42 4.36 -1.69 4.18
N VAL A 43 3.41 -0.85 4.58
CA VAL A 43 2.53 -0.09 3.67
C VAL A 43 2.73 1.40 3.89
N SER A 44 2.89 2.12 2.79
CA SER A 44 3.17 3.55 2.81
C SER A 44 2.65 4.24 1.56
N ILE A 45 2.48 5.56 1.64
CA ILE A 45 2.30 6.45 0.49
C ILE A 45 3.63 7.16 0.20
N ALA A 46 4.12 7.03 -1.02
CA ALA A 46 5.23 7.81 -1.55
C ALA A 46 4.69 9.05 -2.27
N ASN A 47 5.19 10.24 -1.92
CA ASN A 47 5.02 11.45 -2.72
C ASN A 47 6.33 11.71 -3.46
N LEU A 48 6.26 11.80 -4.78
CA LEU A 48 7.40 12.01 -5.67
C LEU A 48 7.33 13.42 -6.24
N ASP A 49 8.31 14.24 -5.88
CA ASP A 49 8.35 15.66 -6.29
C ASP A 49 9.25 15.89 -7.51
N ARG A 50 10.12 14.93 -7.81
CA ARG A 50 11.08 14.93 -8.93
C ARG A 50 11.54 13.51 -9.21
N ASP A 51 12.24 13.35 -10.33
CA ASP A 51 12.99 12.13 -10.64
C ASP A 51 13.88 11.71 -9.46
N SER A 52 13.84 10.43 -9.12
CA SER A 52 14.50 9.93 -7.94
C SER A 52 14.99 8.50 -8.08
N VAL A 53 16.00 8.16 -7.27
CA VAL A 53 16.48 6.79 -7.10
C VAL A 53 15.90 6.24 -5.81
N PHE A 54 15.32 5.06 -5.87
CA PHE A 54 14.88 4.29 -4.72
C PHE A 54 16.01 3.42 -4.22
N SER A 55 16.19 3.41 -2.90
CA SER A 55 17.13 2.51 -2.22
C SER A 55 16.80 1.05 -2.53
N ALA A 56 17.85 0.22 -2.59
CA ALA A 56 17.70 -1.22 -2.56
C ALA A 56 17.16 -1.69 -1.19
N TRP A 57 16.34 -2.73 -1.23
CA TRP A 57 15.78 -3.46 -0.11
C TRP A 57 15.95 -4.96 -0.38
N PRO A 58 17.14 -5.53 -0.13
CA PRO A 58 17.41 -6.94 -0.37
C PRO A 58 16.40 -7.86 0.34
N GLY A 59 15.86 -8.83 -0.39
CA GLY A 59 14.87 -9.78 0.09
C GLY A 59 13.44 -9.25 0.12
N ILE A 60 13.19 -8.03 -0.37
CA ILE A 60 11.86 -7.41 -0.33
C ILE A 60 11.22 -7.37 -1.72
N ASP A 61 10.00 -7.87 -1.83
CA ASP A 61 9.14 -7.64 -3.00
C ASP A 61 8.34 -6.36 -2.79
N ARG A 62 8.18 -5.57 -3.87
CA ARG A 62 7.46 -4.30 -3.85
C ARG A 62 6.26 -4.37 -4.78
N THR A 63 5.13 -3.84 -4.31
CA THR A 63 3.98 -3.52 -5.16
C THR A 63 3.78 -2.01 -5.13
N PHE A 64 3.86 -1.39 -6.30
CA PHE A 64 3.65 0.04 -6.51
C PHE A 64 2.31 0.24 -7.21
N VAL A 65 1.50 1.15 -6.68
CA VAL A 65 0.22 1.52 -7.27
C VAL A 65 0.21 3.03 -7.44
N LEU A 66 0.15 3.52 -8.68
CA LEU A 66 0.04 4.95 -8.94
C LEU A 66 -1.33 5.45 -8.46
N LEU A 67 -1.35 6.51 -7.65
CA LEU A 67 -2.57 7.07 -7.08
C LEU A 67 -2.99 8.38 -7.75
N ASP A 68 -2.00 9.17 -8.14
CA ASP A 68 -2.18 10.50 -8.72
C ASP A 68 -0.94 10.90 -9.52
N GLY A 69 -1.12 11.85 -10.44
CA GLY A 69 -0.11 12.32 -11.38
C GLY A 69 -0.24 11.72 -12.78
N ASP A 70 0.52 12.28 -13.73
CA ASP A 70 0.44 11.94 -15.17
C ASP A 70 1.07 10.58 -15.52
N GLY A 71 1.80 9.99 -14.57
CA GLY A 71 2.50 8.73 -14.74
C GLY A 71 3.95 8.78 -14.25
N VAL A 72 4.53 7.59 -14.14
CA VAL A 72 5.94 7.41 -13.81
C VAL A 72 6.58 6.40 -14.74
N VAL A 73 7.88 6.57 -14.99
CA VAL A 73 8.72 5.55 -15.61
C VAL A 73 9.59 4.91 -14.54
N LEU A 74 9.32 3.64 -14.25
CA LEU A 74 10.04 2.86 -13.26
C LEU A 74 11.11 2.01 -13.96
N VAL A 75 12.36 2.18 -13.54
CA VAL A 75 13.50 1.37 -13.99
C VAL A 75 13.95 0.47 -12.86
N HIS A 76 13.91 -0.85 -13.07
CA HIS A 76 14.34 -1.85 -12.10
C HIS A 76 14.84 -3.10 -12.82
N ASP A 77 15.85 -3.76 -12.28
CA ASP A 77 16.44 -4.99 -12.84
C ASP A 77 16.77 -4.94 -14.35
N GLY A 78 17.17 -3.75 -14.85
CA GLY A 78 17.49 -3.53 -16.27
C GLY A 78 16.28 -3.40 -17.20
N ALA A 79 15.06 -3.47 -16.66
CA ALA A 79 13.81 -3.19 -17.36
C ALA A 79 13.35 -1.75 -17.10
N GLU A 80 12.71 -1.16 -18.11
CA GLU A 80 12.04 0.14 -18.03
C GLU A 80 10.56 -0.04 -18.31
N VAL A 81 9.70 0.42 -17.40
CA VAL A 81 8.24 0.30 -17.53
C VAL A 81 7.57 1.63 -17.21
N THR A 82 6.69 2.06 -18.10
CA THR A 82 5.88 3.26 -17.93
C THR A 82 4.53 2.89 -17.31
N LEU A 83 4.24 3.48 -16.15
CA LEU A 83 2.98 3.31 -15.42
C LEU A 83 2.18 4.61 -15.51
N THR A 84 1.11 4.61 -16.30
CA THR A 84 0.17 5.75 -16.45
C THR A 84 -1.25 5.42 -15.97
N ALA A 85 -1.56 4.13 -15.80
CA ALA A 85 -2.85 3.71 -15.25
C ALA A 85 -2.88 3.95 -13.74
N LEU A 86 -3.85 4.75 -13.28
CA LEU A 86 -4.11 4.91 -11.85
C LEU A 86 -4.71 3.63 -11.27
N HIS A 87 -4.31 3.32 -10.04
CA HIS A 87 -4.82 2.20 -9.25
C HIS A 87 -4.53 0.81 -9.83
N ASP A 88 -3.57 0.69 -10.75
CA ASP A 88 -3.12 -0.61 -11.26
C ASP A 88 -1.87 -1.11 -10.49
N PRO A 89 -1.92 -2.25 -9.79
CA PRO A 89 -0.79 -2.75 -9.02
C PRO A 89 0.34 -3.31 -9.90
N TYR A 90 1.53 -2.72 -9.78
CA TYR A 90 2.73 -3.19 -10.44
C TYR A 90 3.73 -3.80 -9.45
N ARG A 91 4.11 -5.06 -9.66
CA ARG A 91 5.04 -5.80 -8.80
C ARG A 91 6.45 -5.81 -9.37
N PHE A 92 7.45 -5.62 -8.51
CA PHE A 92 8.86 -5.70 -8.86
C PHE A 92 9.75 -6.04 -7.66
N SER A 93 10.98 -6.49 -7.92
CA SER A 93 11.93 -6.79 -6.85
C SER A 93 12.52 -5.52 -6.25
N GLY A 94 12.67 -5.50 -4.93
CA GLY A 94 13.42 -4.49 -4.20
C GLY A 94 14.92 -4.77 -4.11
N ASP A 95 15.43 -5.90 -4.61
CA ASP A 95 16.80 -6.35 -4.35
C ASP A 95 17.88 -5.38 -4.82
N ARG A 96 17.61 -4.65 -5.89
CA ARG A 96 18.52 -3.71 -6.50
C ARG A 96 17.97 -2.28 -6.41
N PRO A 97 18.83 -1.26 -6.50
CA PRO A 97 18.37 0.10 -6.67
C PRO A 97 17.45 0.20 -7.89
N SER A 98 16.37 0.93 -7.75
CA SER A 98 15.46 1.28 -8.85
C SER A 98 15.42 2.78 -9.00
N SER A 99 15.01 3.29 -10.15
CA SER A 99 14.76 4.72 -10.34
C SER A 99 13.37 4.97 -10.87
N CYS A 100 12.85 6.14 -10.58
CA CYS A 100 11.53 6.58 -10.97
C CYS A 100 11.67 7.96 -11.59
N ARG A 101 11.25 8.09 -12.85
CA ARG A 101 11.16 9.38 -13.55
C ARG A 101 9.71 9.79 -13.65
N LEU A 102 9.42 11.06 -13.45
CA LEU A 102 8.07 11.58 -13.63
C LEU A 102 7.80 11.73 -15.13
N VAL A 103 6.63 11.28 -15.59
CA VAL A 103 6.19 11.50 -16.98
C VAL A 103 5.78 12.97 -17.17
N GLY A 104 5.20 13.57 -16.12
CA GLY A 104 4.77 14.96 -16.10
C GLY A 104 5.02 15.59 -14.73
N GLY A 105 3.95 16.02 -14.06
CA GLY A 105 4.01 16.61 -12.73
C GLY A 105 4.42 15.64 -11.62
N SER A 106 4.34 16.11 -10.37
CA SER A 106 4.52 15.26 -9.19
C SER A 106 3.54 14.08 -9.21
N ALA A 107 3.94 12.99 -8.56
CA ALA A 107 3.14 11.77 -8.51
C ALA A 107 3.00 11.27 -7.07
N ARG A 108 1.92 10.53 -6.80
CA ARG A 108 1.72 9.84 -5.54
C ARG A 108 1.54 8.35 -5.80
N ALA A 109 2.09 7.52 -4.93
CA ALA A 109 2.00 6.08 -5.07
C ALA A 109 1.76 5.38 -3.74
N PHE A 110 0.87 4.40 -3.74
CA PHE A 110 0.77 3.42 -2.66
C PHE A 110 1.86 2.37 -2.88
N ASN A 111 2.56 2.02 -1.81
CA ASN A 111 3.69 1.11 -1.86
C ASN A 111 3.54 0.07 -0.74
N LEU A 112 3.33 -1.18 -1.15
CA LEU A 112 3.43 -2.36 -0.29
C LEU A 112 4.83 -2.96 -0.46
N MET A 113 5.48 -3.27 0.65
CA MET A 113 6.77 -3.94 0.70
C MET A 113 6.64 -5.18 1.55
N VAL A 114 7.09 -6.34 1.06
CA VAL A 114 6.95 -7.62 1.75
C VAL A 114 8.26 -8.38 1.75
N ARG A 115 8.66 -8.90 2.91
CA ARG A 115 9.87 -9.68 3.08
C ARG A 115 9.63 -11.12 2.65
N ARG A 116 10.39 -11.55 1.64
CA ARG A 116 10.34 -12.93 1.15
C ARG A 116 10.78 -13.90 2.24
N GLY A 117 10.08 -15.02 2.32
CA GLY A 117 10.30 -16.04 3.35
C GLY A 117 9.59 -15.78 4.68
N GLU A 118 9.11 -14.55 4.93
CA GLU A 118 8.36 -14.23 6.16
C GLU A 118 6.85 -14.10 5.89
N ALA A 119 6.47 -13.46 4.79
CA ALA A 119 5.07 -13.24 4.43
C ALA A 119 4.83 -13.30 2.93
N ARG A 120 3.55 -13.41 2.56
CA ARG A 120 3.05 -13.20 1.20
C ARG A 120 2.12 -11.99 1.20
N GLY A 121 2.29 -11.12 0.21
CA GLY A 121 1.51 -9.89 0.09
C GLY A 121 0.60 -9.87 -1.12
N GLU A 122 -0.61 -9.37 -0.95
CA GLU A 122 -1.51 -9.05 -2.04
C GLU A 122 -2.04 -7.62 -1.97
N VAL A 123 -2.35 -7.07 -3.14
CA VAL A 123 -3.00 -5.78 -3.29
C VAL A 123 -4.26 -5.99 -4.11
N VAL A 124 -5.40 -5.59 -3.55
CA VAL A 124 -6.72 -5.62 -4.19
C VAL A 124 -7.25 -4.20 -4.27
N VAL A 125 -7.83 -3.82 -5.40
CA VAL A 125 -8.40 -2.48 -5.61
C VAL A 125 -9.90 -2.58 -5.73
N ALA A 126 -10.61 -1.84 -4.87
CA ALA A 126 -12.05 -1.65 -4.94
C ALA A 126 -12.34 -0.31 -5.62
N GLY A 127 -12.55 -0.34 -6.94
CA GLY A 127 -12.86 0.84 -7.75
C GLY A 127 -14.04 0.55 -8.66
N GLY A 128 -15.13 1.34 -8.55
CA GLY A 128 -16.34 1.16 -9.34
C GLY A 128 -17.24 -0.04 -8.97
N ALA A 129 -16.70 -1.03 -8.27
CA ALA A 129 -17.42 -2.15 -7.66
C ALA A 129 -16.78 -2.55 -6.33
N SER A 130 -17.53 -3.33 -5.54
CA SER A 130 -17.02 -3.93 -4.31
C SER A 130 -15.90 -4.94 -4.57
N ALA A 131 -15.01 -5.09 -3.61
CA ALA A 131 -13.95 -6.11 -3.65
C ALA A 131 -13.85 -6.87 -2.33
N ILE A 132 -13.21 -8.04 -2.39
CA ILE A 132 -12.91 -8.87 -1.22
C ILE A 132 -11.42 -9.14 -1.22
N ALA A 133 -10.76 -8.93 -0.08
CA ALA A 133 -9.37 -9.30 0.15
C ALA A 133 -9.31 -10.36 1.26
N GLY A 134 -8.67 -11.49 1.03
CA GLY A 134 -8.62 -12.65 1.92
C GLY A 134 -8.04 -13.87 1.19
N ALA A 135 -7.46 -14.86 1.85
CA ALA A 135 -7.22 -15.00 3.29
C ALA A 135 -5.95 -14.26 3.75
N TRP A 136 -5.99 -13.63 4.93
CA TRP A 136 -4.84 -12.90 5.50
C TRP A 136 -4.80 -12.92 7.03
N ARG A 137 -3.62 -12.63 7.59
CA ARG A 137 -3.42 -12.38 9.03
C ARG A 137 -3.46 -10.91 9.39
N SER A 138 -2.91 -10.07 8.52
CA SER A 138 -2.92 -8.62 8.69
C SER A 138 -3.33 -7.95 7.38
N CYS A 139 -4.10 -6.88 7.46
CA CYS A 139 -4.42 -6.07 6.28
C CYS A 139 -4.56 -4.59 6.62
N VAL A 140 -4.51 -3.77 5.58
CA VAL A 140 -4.90 -2.37 5.63
C VAL A 140 -5.74 -2.04 4.40
N CYS A 141 -6.89 -1.40 4.62
CA CYS A 141 -7.65 -0.74 3.57
C CYS A 141 -7.37 0.76 3.63
N TYR A 142 -6.89 1.35 2.55
CA TYR A 142 -6.66 2.78 2.38
C TYR A 142 -7.69 3.35 1.41
N SER A 143 -8.50 4.34 1.84
CA SER A 143 -9.42 5.03 0.92
C SER A 143 -8.64 6.06 0.12
N VAL A 144 -8.46 5.82 -1.18
CA VAL A 144 -7.67 6.69 -2.06
C VAL A 144 -8.47 7.92 -2.46
N ARG A 145 -9.73 7.71 -2.87
CA ARG A 145 -10.65 8.75 -3.34
C ARG A 145 -12.06 8.43 -2.87
N GLY A 146 -12.79 9.45 -2.45
CA GLY A 146 -14.16 9.32 -1.95
C GLY A 146 -14.26 8.45 -0.70
N LYS A 147 -15.50 8.22 -0.27
CA LYS A 147 -15.81 7.36 0.88
C LYS A 147 -15.96 5.90 0.48
N SER A 148 -15.44 5.04 1.33
CA SER A 148 -15.63 3.59 1.25
C SER A 148 -16.12 3.05 2.59
N GLU A 149 -16.58 1.81 2.61
CA GLU A 149 -16.95 1.09 3.83
C GLU A 149 -16.25 -0.27 3.85
N CYS A 150 -15.72 -0.64 5.01
CA CYS A 150 -15.07 -1.92 5.24
C CYS A 150 -15.98 -2.81 6.08
N LEU A 151 -16.20 -4.05 5.65
CA LEU A 151 -16.98 -5.03 6.36
C LEU A 151 -16.05 -6.18 6.78
N LEU A 152 -16.00 -6.39 8.09
CA LEU A 152 -15.26 -7.47 8.72
C LEU A 152 -16.27 -8.35 9.46
N ALA A 153 -16.15 -9.67 9.30
CA ALA A 153 -17.09 -10.62 9.89
C ALA A 153 -17.30 -10.39 11.40
N GLY A 154 -18.56 -10.42 11.83
CA GLY A 154 -18.94 -10.22 13.23
C GLY A 154 -18.79 -8.77 13.75
N ARG A 155 -18.62 -7.79 12.86
CA ARG A 155 -18.58 -6.36 13.22
C ARG A 155 -19.59 -5.54 12.42
N ALA A 156 -19.96 -4.40 12.99
CA ALA A 156 -20.67 -3.36 12.25
C ALA A 156 -19.77 -2.85 11.10
N PRO A 157 -20.35 -2.43 9.97
CA PRO A 157 -19.60 -1.82 8.88
C PRO A 157 -18.80 -0.60 9.36
N VAL A 158 -17.58 -0.44 8.82
CA VAL A 158 -16.65 0.61 9.22
C VAL A 158 -16.51 1.61 8.08
N PRO A 159 -17.11 2.82 8.18
CA PRO A 159 -16.95 3.84 7.17
C PRO A 159 -15.51 4.36 7.17
N LEU A 160 -14.97 4.61 5.98
CA LEU A 160 -13.62 5.09 5.75
C LEU A 160 -13.67 6.32 4.83
N ALA A 161 -13.28 7.47 5.39
CA ALA A 161 -13.16 8.71 4.64
C ALA A 161 -11.93 8.67 3.71
N GLU A 162 -11.96 9.48 2.65
CA GLU A 162 -10.82 9.68 1.75
C GLU A 162 -9.55 10.02 2.55
N GLY A 163 -8.43 9.38 2.18
CA GLY A 163 -7.13 9.54 2.81
C GLY A 163 -6.96 8.79 4.14
N CYS A 164 -8.02 8.23 4.72
CA CYS A 164 -7.93 7.42 5.93
C CYS A 164 -7.59 5.96 5.62
N ALA A 165 -7.06 5.26 6.63
CA ALA A 165 -6.76 3.84 6.57
C ALA A 165 -7.42 3.05 7.70
N PHE A 166 -7.93 1.86 7.38
CA PHE A 166 -8.42 0.87 8.34
C PHE A 166 -7.45 -0.30 8.40
N VAL A 167 -6.73 -0.42 9.51
CA VAL A 167 -5.72 -1.48 9.75
C VAL A 167 -6.35 -2.56 10.61
N VAL A 168 -6.18 -3.82 10.22
CA VAL A 168 -6.72 -4.98 10.94
C VAL A 168 -5.63 -6.03 11.12
N ASP A 169 -5.51 -6.54 12.34
CA ASP A 169 -4.67 -7.68 12.68
C ASP A 169 -5.58 -8.79 13.23
N ALA A 170 -5.81 -9.81 12.41
CA ALA A 170 -6.67 -10.94 12.70
C ALA A 170 -5.92 -12.02 13.49
N ARG A 171 -6.63 -12.70 14.39
CA ARG A 171 -6.14 -13.96 14.97
C ARG A 171 -6.30 -15.14 14.04
N ASP A 172 -7.35 -15.10 13.22
CA ASP A 172 -7.67 -16.12 12.24
C ASP A 172 -6.90 -15.83 10.93
N PRO A 173 -6.06 -16.75 10.45
CA PRO A 173 -5.34 -16.57 9.18
C PRO A 173 -6.25 -16.57 7.94
N GLU A 174 -7.53 -16.95 8.08
CA GLU A 174 -8.53 -17.02 7.00
C GLU A 174 -9.45 -15.78 6.95
N ALA A 175 -9.08 -14.69 7.62
CA ALA A 175 -9.91 -13.49 7.62
C ALA A 175 -10.05 -12.89 6.22
N ALA A 176 -11.25 -12.37 5.93
CA ALA A 176 -11.55 -11.62 4.72
C ALA A 176 -12.08 -10.23 5.07
N LEU A 177 -11.71 -9.24 4.25
CA LEU A 177 -12.21 -7.87 4.31
C LEU A 177 -13.00 -7.60 3.03
N HIS A 178 -14.27 -7.27 3.18
CA HIS A 178 -15.09 -6.78 2.08
C HIS A 178 -15.01 -5.25 2.07
N VAL A 179 -14.84 -4.66 0.89
CA VAL A 179 -14.74 -3.21 0.74
C VAL A 179 -15.75 -2.74 -0.30
N ASN A 180 -16.60 -1.80 0.11
CA ASN A 180 -17.64 -1.21 -0.69
C ASN A 180 -17.35 0.27 -0.92
N PRO A 181 -17.04 0.71 -2.15
CA PRO A 181 -17.05 2.14 -2.49
C PRO A 181 -18.47 2.71 -2.29
N LEU A 182 -18.62 3.80 -1.54
CA LEU A 182 -19.93 4.39 -1.22
C LEU A 182 -20.33 5.52 -2.17
N GLU A 183 -19.36 6.09 -2.88
CA GLU A 183 -19.56 7.24 -3.76
C GLU A 183 -19.15 6.91 -5.20
N ARG A 184 -19.75 7.60 -6.18
CA ARG A 184 -19.38 7.42 -7.58
C ARG A 184 -17.92 7.83 -7.79
N GLY A 185 -17.11 6.90 -8.29
CA GLY A 185 -15.67 7.13 -8.49
C GLY A 185 -14.83 7.02 -7.23
N ALA A 186 -15.42 6.53 -6.11
CA ALA A 186 -14.63 6.16 -4.95
C ALA A 186 -13.72 4.97 -5.26
N VAL A 187 -12.53 5.00 -4.69
CA VAL A 187 -11.49 3.98 -4.84
C VAL A 187 -10.85 3.71 -3.49
N ALA A 188 -10.75 2.44 -3.13
CA ALA A 188 -9.97 1.98 -1.99
C ALA A 188 -8.98 0.90 -2.43
N ILE A 189 -7.83 0.86 -1.77
CA ILE A 189 -6.78 -0.14 -1.98
C ILE A 189 -6.62 -0.94 -0.69
N VAL A 190 -6.72 -2.25 -0.79
CA VAL A 190 -6.43 -3.17 0.31
C VAL A 190 -5.09 -3.83 0.06
N ALA A 191 -4.16 -3.69 1.01
CA ALA A 191 -2.98 -4.53 1.08
C ALA A 191 -3.14 -5.53 2.22
N SER A 192 -2.81 -6.79 1.95
CA SER A 192 -2.96 -7.88 2.91
C SER A 192 -1.71 -8.75 2.97
N LEU A 193 -1.44 -9.31 4.16
CA LEU A 193 -0.32 -10.19 4.45
C LEU A 193 -0.82 -11.53 4.99
N ALA A 194 -0.43 -12.60 4.32
CA ALA A 194 -0.55 -13.97 4.81
C ALA A 194 0.82 -14.49 5.25
N SER A 195 0.83 -15.55 6.08
CA SER A 195 2.08 -16.24 6.43
C SER A 195 2.76 -16.80 5.18
N ALA A 196 4.09 -16.82 5.18
CA ALA A 196 4.82 -17.70 4.27
C ALA A 196 4.42 -19.16 4.52
N ALA A 197 4.33 -19.94 3.43
CA ALA A 197 4.08 -21.38 3.50
C ALA A 197 5.35 -22.16 3.85
#